data_AF-A0A5C5XDU3-F1
#
_entry.id   AF-A0A5C5XDU3-F1
#
_cell.length_a   1.000
_cell.length_b   1.000
_cell.length_c   1.000
_cell.angle_alpha   90.00
_cell.angle_beta   90.00
_cell.angle_gamma   90.00
#
_symmetry.space_group_name_H-M   'P 1'
#
loop_
_entity.id
_entity.type
_entity.pdbx_description
1 polymer ?
#
loop_
_entity_poly.entity_id
_entity_poly.type
_entity_poly.pdbx_seq_one_letter_code
_entity_poly.pdbx_strand_id
1 'polypeptide(L)'
;MNRAQLLNLIKINRRRFPGYILLFILIGFFGEVHGDEPFRPEAGTFPPIEEAKAYRGELVFVDHVNRRGSLRLHVNGHFQEGRLHHFAMLPYGEIHYHGAPADLRDIPIGTVLYGLFYLPPDPETSAVPNVKGNDKTAPPETHAILLEDGPSLCLRKGKAWKLKEVDINDSESHLTARLDRADGGEGLDGEHQFTIDASTRIWRGRELLGLEDLITEGFWPASGKKLFDGQDIQLALTWHPRYLYQQFHVSDLWLDETAMNVAMERQRQRHIRHIHTRWMPARVDTIQYGEFGQATITASLFGGMDDNLYADFKPGIGGKMAAAENTLRTWWPDHDGMDGKILSVETAEKDPPLGSSGIQIQFEVPLILEGFRPGRIVRIRPQGWPNVKPPVEERVRSFEERWPSPDLFLK
;
A
#
# COMPACT_ATOMS: atom_id res chain seq x y z
N MET A 1 75.70 -43.02 -43.30
CA MET A 1 76.35 -44.28 -42.84
C MET A 1 75.25 -45.25 -42.39
N ASN A 2 75.49 -46.55 -42.53
CA ASN A 2 74.54 -47.63 -42.86
C ASN A 2 73.58 -48.14 -41.74
N ARG A 3 72.53 -48.85 -42.23
CA ARG A 3 71.89 -50.09 -41.73
C ARG A 3 71.22 -50.16 -40.33
N ALA A 4 69.88 -50.30 -40.37
CA ALA A 4 69.08 -51.46 -39.93
C ALA A 4 69.40 -52.19 -38.60
N GLN A 5 68.40 -52.21 -37.69
CA GLN A 5 67.93 -53.35 -36.84
C GLN A 5 66.76 -52.82 -35.96
N LEU A 6 65.47 -53.12 -36.16
CA LEU A 6 64.68 -54.37 -36.06
C LEU A 6 64.36 -54.82 -34.60
N LEU A 7 63.08 -54.65 -34.21
CA LEU A 7 62.19 -55.53 -33.38
C LEU A 7 62.71 -55.99 -31.99
N ASN A 8 61.99 -56.03 -30.85
CA ASN A 8 60.62 -56.51 -30.61
C ASN A 8 60.31 -56.48 -29.09
N LEU A 9 59.00 -56.44 -28.77
CA LEU A 9 58.24 -56.99 -27.61
C LEU A 9 58.83 -57.02 -26.18
N ILE A 10 58.01 -56.61 -25.20
CA ILE A 10 57.41 -57.50 -24.17
C ILE A 10 56.25 -56.80 -23.42
N LYS A 11 55.11 -57.48 -23.37
CA LYS A 11 53.89 -57.24 -22.58
C LYS A 11 54.18 -57.40 -21.08
N ILE A 12 53.50 -56.63 -20.22
CA ILE A 12 53.15 -56.87 -18.78
C ILE A 12 52.43 -55.57 -18.34
N ASN A 13 51.30 -55.49 -17.64
CA ASN A 13 50.33 -56.43 -17.09
C ASN A 13 49.07 -55.59 -16.78
N ARG A 14 47.87 -56.15 -16.97
CA ARG A 14 46.61 -55.53 -16.54
C ARG A 14 46.50 -55.61 -15.02
N ARG A 15 46.32 -54.49 -14.31
CA ARG A 15 45.67 -54.47 -13.00
C ARG A 15 44.66 -53.33 -12.94
N ARG A 16 43.43 -53.73 -12.63
CA ARG A 16 42.23 -52.92 -12.45
C ARG A 16 42.41 -52.00 -11.24
N PHE A 17 42.12 -50.72 -11.41
CA PHE A 17 41.69 -49.81 -10.34
C PHE A 17 40.32 -49.26 -10.73
N PRO A 18 39.33 -49.22 -9.82
CA PRO A 18 38.04 -48.63 -10.12
C PRO A 18 38.20 -47.10 -10.12
N GLY A 19 38.04 -46.49 -11.30
CA GLY A 19 37.93 -45.05 -11.43
C GLY A 19 36.54 -44.62 -10.93
N TYR A 20 36.51 -43.86 -9.84
CA TYR A 20 35.33 -43.09 -9.46
C TYR A 20 35.07 -42.05 -10.56
N ILE A 21 33.98 -42.23 -11.30
CA ILE A 21 33.45 -41.24 -12.24
C ILE A 21 32.83 -40.14 -11.38
N LEU A 22 33.54 -39.03 -11.23
CA LEU A 22 32.99 -37.80 -10.68
C LEU A 22 32.16 -37.14 -11.80
N LEU A 23 30.87 -37.42 -11.83
CA LEU A 23 29.91 -36.78 -12.71
C LEU A 23 29.67 -35.35 -12.17
N PHE A 24 30.37 -34.36 -12.72
CA PHE A 24 30.00 -32.96 -12.51
C PHE A 24 28.67 -32.70 -13.23
N ILE A 25 27.57 -32.74 -12.47
CA ILE A 25 26.29 -32.19 -12.90
C ILE A 25 26.45 -30.68 -12.92
N LEU A 26 26.73 -30.13 -14.11
CA LEU A 26 26.50 -28.71 -14.40
C LEU A 26 24.98 -28.51 -14.37
N ILE A 27 24.46 -28.11 -13.21
CA ILE A 27 23.14 -27.52 -13.11
C ILE A 27 23.27 -26.14 -13.77
N GLY A 28 22.97 -26.10 -15.07
CA GLY A 28 22.69 -24.83 -15.73
C GLY A 28 21.47 -24.24 -15.06
N PHE A 29 21.67 -23.16 -14.30
CA PHE A 29 20.62 -22.20 -14.02
C PHE A 29 20.18 -21.64 -15.37
N PHE A 30 19.17 -22.27 -15.98
CA PHE A 30 18.30 -21.56 -16.91
C PHE A 30 17.54 -20.57 -16.05
N GLY A 31 18.05 -19.34 -15.96
CA GLY A 31 17.17 -18.22 -15.69
C GLY A 31 16.15 -18.21 -16.83
N GLU A 32 14.88 -18.44 -16.50
CA GLU A 32 13.80 -18.07 -17.40
C GLU A 32 13.96 -16.58 -17.67
N VAL A 33 14.38 -16.27 -18.90
CA VAL A 33 14.20 -14.94 -19.46
C VAL A 33 12.69 -14.84 -19.68
N HIS A 34 11.97 -14.30 -18.69
CA HIS A 34 10.59 -13.88 -18.88
C HIS A 34 10.57 -12.92 -20.07
N GLY A 35 9.89 -13.33 -21.15
CA GLY A 35 9.52 -12.39 -22.20
C GLY A 35 8.58 -11.35 -21.59
N ASP A 36 8.78 -10.08 -21.97
CA ASP A 36 8.05 -8.87 -21.51
C ASP A 36 6.53 -8.91 -21.79
N GLU A 37 5.79 -9.85 -21.21
CA GLU A 37 4.36 -9.68 -21.01
C GLU A 37 4.16 -8.82 -19.75
N PRO A 38 3.40 -7.71 -19.85
CA PRO A 38 3.26 -6.81 -18.73
C PRO A 38 2.40 -7.46 -17.63
N PHE A 39 2.94 -7.48 -16.41
CA PHE A 39 2.39 -8.23 -15.28
C PHE A 39 0.98 -7.75 -14.87
N ARG A 40 0.08 -8.71 -14.64
CA ARG A 40 -1.25 -8.50 -14.05
C ARG A 40 -1.41 -9.37 -12.81
N PRO A 41 -1.93 -8.84 -11.69
CA PRO A 41 -2.22 -9.65 -10.52
C PRO A 41 -3.25 -10.73 -10.84
N GLU A 42 -2.97 -11.96 -10.43
CA GLU A 42 -3.90 -13.07 -10.57
C GLU A 42 -4.98 -13.01 -9.48
N ALA A 43 -6.22 -13.38 -9.85
CA ALA A 43 -7.30 -13.45 -8.89
C ALA A 43 -7.00 -14.54 -7.85
N GLY A 44 -7.15 -14.20 -6.57
CA GLY A 44 -7.00 -15.16 -5.47
C GLY A 44 -5.57 -15.33 -4.95
N THR A 45 -4.60 -14.55 -5.42
CA THR A 45 -3.22 -14.53 -4.90
C THR A 45 -2.84 -13.13 -4.44
N PHE A 46 -1.75 -13.02 -3.67
CA PHE A 46 -1.12 -11.74 -3.35
C PHE A 46 0.07 -11.55 -4.32
N PRO A 47 0.09 -10.47 -5.12
CA PRO A 47 1.10 -10.30 -6.15
C PRO A 47 2.47 -9.95 -5.55
N PRO A 48 3.57 -10.36 -6.19
CA PRO A 48 4.93 -9.92 -5.85
C PRO A 48 5.07 -8.39 -5.95
N ILE A 49 5.73 -7.77 -4.98
CA ILE A 49 5.87 -6.31 -4.89
C ILE A 49 6.82 -5.75 -5.97
N GLU A 50 7.78 -6.55 -6.41
CA GLU A 50 8.76 -6.22 -7.44
C GLU A 50 8.14 -5.96 -8.82
N GLU A 51 6.94 -6.49 -9.07
CA GLU A 51 6.19 -6.25 -10.29
C GLU A 51 5.40 -4.93 -10.26
N ALA A 52 5.27 -4.30 -9.09
CA ALA A 52 4.56 -3.04 -8.95
C ALA A 52 5.39 -1.86 -9.50
N LYS A 53 4.71 -0.91 -10.12
CA LYS A 53 5.30 0.36 -10.57
C LYS A 53 5.05 1.45 -9.55
N ALA A 54 6.13 2.16 -9.19
CA ALA A 54 6.07 3.27 -8.27
C ALA A 54 5.70 4.56 -8.98
N TYR A 55 4.65 5.23 -8.51
CA TYR A 55 4.29 6.58 -8.94
C TYR A 55 4.16 7.51 -7.75
N ARG A 56 4.35 8.80 -8.00
CA ARG A 56 4.01 9.86 -7.05
C ARG A 56 3.18 10.94 -7.72
N GLY A 57 2.26 11.52 -6.97
CA GLY A 57 1.40 12.57 -7.48
C GLY A 57 0.60 13.26 -6.40
N GLU A 58 0.03 14.40 -6.75
CA GLU A 58 -0.97 15.07 -5.91
C GLU A 58 -2.33 14.39 -6.06
N LEU A 59 -2.99 14.10 -4.94
CA LEU A 59 -4.37 13.60 -4.93
C LEU A 59 -5.34 14.70 -5.34
N VAL A 60 -6.08 14.52 -6.43
CA VAL A 60 -6.99 15.56 -6.97
C VAL A 60 -8.47 15.15 -6.93
N PHE A 61 -8.76 13.86 -6.80
CA PHE A 61 -10.12 13.33 -6.76
C PHE A 61 -10.18 12.06 -5.90
N VAL A 62 -11.26 11.92 -5.13
CA VAL A 62 -11.50 10.78 -4.24
C VAL A 62 -12.95 10.32 -4.35
N ASP A 63 -13.12 9.03 -4.66
CA ASP A 63 -14.34 8.25 -4.45
C ASP A 63 -14.01 7.15 -3.44
N HIS A 64 -14.01 7.53 -2.16
CA HIS A 64 -13.62 6.64 -1.06
C HIS A 64 -14.56 5.44 -0.91
N VAL A 65 -15.83 5.59 -1.30
CA VAL A 65 -16.84 4.53 -1.27
C VAL A 65 -16.42 3.37 -2.18
N ASN A 66 -15.96 3.68 -3.39
CA ASN A 66 -15.47 2.67 -4.35
C ASN A 66 -13.95 2.47 -4.29
N ARG A 67 -13.29 3.01 -3.25
CA ARG A 67 -11.84 2.95 -3.05
C ARG A 67 -11.04 3.31 -4.31
N ARG A 68 -11.39 4.42 -4.96
CA ARG A 68 -10.75 4.90 -6.19
C ARG A 68 -10.54 6.40 -6.18
N GLY A 69 -9.66 6.91 -7.03
CA GLY A 69 -9.31 8.31 -7.03
C GLY A 69 -8.53 8.73 -8.27
N SER A 70 -7.91 9.90 -8.22
CA SER A 70 -7.03 10.36 -9.28
C SER A 70 -5.83 11.11 -8.73
N LEU A 71 -4.67 10.80 -9.28
CA LEU A 71 -3.41 11.49 -9.02
C LEU A 71 -3.02 12.34 -10.21
N ARG A 72 -2.48 13.52 -9.92
CA ARG A 72 -1.69 14.28 -10.87
C ARG A 72 -0.24 13.91 -10.70
N LEU A 73 0.28 13.10 -11.63
CA LEU A 73 1.63 12.55 -11.50
C LEU A 73 2.71 13.62 -11.67
N HIS A 74 3.79 13.46 -10.90
CA HIS A 74 4.96 14.34 -11.01
C HIS A 74 5.85 13.86 -12.15
N VAL A 75 5.54 14.30 -13.37
CA VAL A 75 6.28 13.93 -14.58
C VAL A 75 7.09 15.12 -15.08
N ASN A 76 8.37 14.88 -15.37
CA ASN A 76 9.25 15.92 -15.88
C ASN A 76 8.72 16.49 -17.21
N GLY A 77 8.42 17.79 -17.25
CA GLY A 77 7.96 18.51 -18.43
C GLY A 77 6.45 18.47 -18.68
N HIS A 78 5.63 17.84 -17.82
CA HIS A 78 4.19 17.60 -18.08
C HIS A 78 3.26 18.06 -16.95
N PHE A 79 3.41 19.30 -16.50
CA PHE A 79 2.83 19.78 -15.24
C PHE A 79 1.41 20.35 -15.32
N GLN A 80 1.07 21.07 -16.40
CA GLN A 80 -0.25 21.73 -16.54
C GLN A 80 -1.17 21.02 -17.54
N GLU A 81 -0.61 20.16 -18.39
CA GLU A 81 -1.29 19.59 -19.56
C GLU A 81 -1.36 18.05 -19.51
N GLY A 82 -0.85 17.45 -18.43
CA GLY A 82 -0.88 16.01 -18.23
C GLY A 82 -2.30 15.51 -17.92
N ARG A 83 -2.62 14.31 -18.43
CA ARG A 83 -3.84 13.61 -18.03
C ARG A 83 -3.72 13.18 -16.57
N LEU A 84 -4.87 13.02 -15.91
CA LEU A 84 -4.89 12.48 -14.57
C LEU A 84 -4.66 10.97 -14.61
N HIS A 85 -3.88 10.47 -13.68
CA HIS A 85 -3.73 9.05 -13.43
C HIS A 85 -4.87 8.58 -12.52
N HIS A 86 -5.88 7.95 -13.09
CA HIS A 86 -6.99 7.37 -12.34
C HIS A 86 -6.56 6.04 -11.72
N PHE A 87 -6.91 5.82 -10.45
CA PHE A 87 -6.55 4.59 -9.76
C PHE A 87 -7.73 3.98 -9.01
N ALA A 88 -7.71 2.66 -8.87
CA ALA A 88 -8.55 1.91 -7.93
C ALA A 88 -7.65 1.15 -6.96
N MET A 89 -8.04 1.04 -5.69
CA MET A 89 -7.35 0.17 -4.75
C MET A 89 -7.68 -1.30 -5.06
N LEU A 90 -6.69 -2.17 -4.97
CA LEU A 90 -6.94 -3.60 -4.84
C LEU A 90 -7.73 -3.87 -3.54
N PRO A 91 -8.49 -4.99 -3.45
CA PRO A 91 -9.26 -5.32 -2.24
C PRO A 91 -8.36 -5.43 -1.00
N TYR A 92 -7.16 -5.98 -1.20
CA TYR A 92 -6.10 -6.12 -0.20
C TYR A 92 -5.07 -4.97 -0.26
N GLY A 93 -5.40 -3.87 -0.96
CA GLY A 93 -4.54 -2.69 -1.05
C GLY A 93 -4.49 -1.92 0.28
N GLU A 94 -3.29 -1.56 0.69
CA GLU A 94 -3.01 -0.88 1.95
C GLU A 94 -2.91 0.65 1.76
N ILE A 95 -3.37 1.40 2.74
CA ILE A 95 -3.31 2.87 2.73
C ILE A 95 -2.74 3.34 4.06
N HIS A 96 -1.73 4.20 4.01
CA HIS A 96 -1.12 4.80 5.19
C HIS A 96 -1.18 6.33 5.10
N TYR A 97 -1.53 6.97 6.20
CA TYR A 97 -1.55 8.42 6.33
C TYR A 97 -1.00 8.80 7.70
N HIS A 98 -0.15 9.83 7.76
CA HIS A 98 0.50 10.24 9.01
C HIS A 98 1.15 9.07 9.80
N GLY A 99 1.75 8.10 9.11
CA GLY A 99 2.45 6.97 9.71
C GLY A 99 1.57 5.84 10.23
N ALA A 100 0.25 5.89 10.04
CA ALA A 100 -0.68 4.86 10.49
C ALA A 100 -1.61 4.38 9.37
N PRO A 101 -2.20 3.18 9.49
CA PRO A 101 -3.26 2.71 8.62
C PRO A 101 -4.40 3.73 8.42
N ALA A 102 -4.97 3.76 7.22
CA ALA A 102 -5.96 4.75 6.82
C ALA A 102 -6.97 4.21 5.80
N ASP A 103 -8.06 4.96 5.61
CA ASP A 103 -8.95 4.83 4.45
C ASP A 103 -8.79 6.06 3.53
N LEU A 104 -9.15 5.95 2.25
CA LEU A 104 -9.03 7.08 1.30
C LEU A 104 -9.75 8.35 1.77
N ARG A 105 -10.83 8.21 2.55
CA ARG A 105 -11.56 9.36 3.11
C ARG A 105 -10.75 10.19 4.10
N ASP A 106 -9.71 9.61 4.68
CA ASP A 106 -8.90 10.27 5.70
C ASP A 106 -7.87 11.22 5.08
N ILE A 107 -7.57 11.04 3.78
CA ILE A 107 -6.54 11.78 3.06
C ILE A 107 -7.15 13.02 2.41
N PRO A 108 -6.67 14.23 2.76
CA PRO A 108 -7.10 15.46 2.10
C PRO A 108 -6.73 15.49 0.62
N ILE A 109 -7.60 16.10 -0.19
CA ILE A 109 -7.23 16.50 -1.56
C ILE A 109 -6.06 17.49 -1.50
N GLY A 110 -5.12 17.37 -2.43
CA GLY A 110 -3.88 18.14 -2.46
C GLY A 110 -2.69 17.41 -1.84
N THR A 111 -2.91 16.35 -1.05
CA THR A 111 -1.81 15.58 -0.47
C THR A 111 -0.98 14.91 -1.57
N VAL A 112 0.35 15.09 -1.50
CA VAL A 112 1.30 14.34 -2.32
C VAL A 112 1.39 12.91 -1.79
N LEU A 113 0.96 11.97 -2.62
CA LEU A 113 0.98 10.54 -2.34
C LEU A 113 2.07 9.84 -3.15
N TYR A 114 2.54 8.75 -2.57
CA TYR A 114 3.44 7.77 -3.16
C TYR A 114 2.69 6.45 -3.20
N GLY A 115 2.71 5.77 -4.35
CA GLY A 115 1.97 4.55 -4.51
C GLY A 115 2.69 3.51 -5.34
N LEU A 116 2.28 2.26 -5.12
CA LEU A 116 2.70 1.10 -5.88
C LEU A 116 1.48 0.56 -6.62
N PHE A 117 1.63 0.39 -7.93
CA PHE A 117 0.52 0.10 -8.84
C PHE A 117 0.83 -1.07 -9.75
N TYR A 118 -0.20 -1.85 -10.06
CA TYR A 118 -0.17 -2.88 -11.08
C TYR A 118 -1.11 -2.51 -12.23
N LEU A 119 -0.98 -3.24 -13.33
CA LEU A 119 -2.02 -3.29 -14.35
C LEU A 119 -3.35 -3.79 -13.75
N PRO A 120 -4.50 -3.42 -14.36
CA PRO A 120 -5.79 -3.92 -13.91
C PRO A 120 -5.81 -5.45 -13.89
N PRO A 121 -6.18 -6.09 -12.76
CA PRO A 121 -6.29 -7.55 -12.70
C PRO A 121 -7.24 -8.09 -13.77
N ASP A 122 -8.39 -7.41 -13.92
CA ASP A 122 -9.36 -7.66 -14.99
C ASP A 122 -9.73 -6.33 -15.67
N PRO A 123 -9.26 -6.09 -16.91
CA PRO A 123 -9.60 -4.89 -17.68
C PRO A 123 -11.10 -4.72 -17.95
N GLU A 124 -11.88 -5.81 -18.06
CA GLU A 124 -13.30 -5.71 -18.43
C GLU A 124 -14.14 -5.16 -17.28
N THR A 125 -13.75 -5.47 -16.05
CA THR A 125 -14.46 -5.07 -14.83
C THR A 125 -13.77 -3.96 -14.04
N SER A 126 -12.77 -3.31 -14.65
CA SER A 126 -12.00 -2.23 -14.03
C SER A 126 -12.90 -1.06 -13.59
N ALA A 127 -12.71 -0.63 -12.34
CA ALA A 127 -13.42 0.51 -11.75
C ALA A 127 -12.91 1.88 -12.22
N VAL A 128 -11.84 1.90 -13.02
CA VAL A 128 -11.21 3.09 -13.59
C VAL A 128 -10.90 2.86 -15.08
N PRO A 129 -10.78 3.92 -15.90
CA PRO A 129 -10.51 3.76 -17.33
C PRO A 129 -9.22 2.99 -17.59
N ASN A 130 -9.27 1.99 -18.48
CA ASN A 130 -8.07 1.33 -18.98
C ASN A 130 -7.29 2.29 -19.88
N VAL A 131 -6.05 2.59 -19.51
CA VAL A 131 -5.17 3.43 -20.33
C VAL A 131 -4.38 2.57 -21.31
N LYS A 132 -4.23 3.07 -22.55
CA LYS A 132 -3.40 2.46 -23.59
C LYS A 132 -2.34 3.45 -24.03
N GLY A 133 -1.17 2.95 -24.43
CA GLY A 133 -0.06 3.76 -24.93
C GLY A 133 0.98 4.07 -23.87
N ASN A 134 1.80 5.10 -24.12
CA ASN A 134 2.99 5.44 -23.35
C ASN A 134 2.91 6.85 -22.73
N ASP A 135 1.70 7.34 -22.47
CA ASP A 135 1.52 8.60 -21.77
C ASP A 135 2.07 8.49 -20.34
N LYS A 136 3.17 9.19 -20.09
CA LYS A 136 3.86 9.17 -18.80
C LYS A 136 3.02 9.78 -17.67
N THR A 137 2.03 10.60 -18.00
CA THR A 137 1.14 11.27 -17.02
C THR A 137 -0.04 10.41 -16.62
N ALA A 138 -0.40 9.45 -17.45
CA ALA A 138 -1.45 8.47 -17.20
C ALA A 138 -0.97 7.05 -17.59
N PRO A 139 -0.01 6.47 -16.85
CA PRO A 139 0.46 5.11 -17.13
C PRO A 139 -0.66 4.06 -16.94
N PRO A 140 -0.55 2.89 -17.61
CA PRO A 140 -1.59 1.86 -17.60
C PRO A 140 -1.75 1.11 -16.27
N GLU A 141 -0.78 1.18 -15.37
CA GLU A 141 -0.81 0.57 -14.05
C GLU A 141 -1.70 1.37 -13.09
N THR A 142 -3.00 1.07 -13.11
CA THR A 142 -4.06 1.83 -12.43
C THR A 142 -4.58 1.19 -11.14
N HIS A 143 -4.03 0.04 -10.72
CA HIS A 143 -4.53 -0.69 -9.55
C HIS A 143 -3.52 -0.68 -8.41
N ALA A 144 -3.82 0.09 -7.37
CA ALA A 144 -2.90 0.35 -6.26
C ALA A 144 -2.92 -0.77 -5.22
N ILE A 145 -1.72 -1.25 -4.86
CA ILE A 145 -1.48 -2.13 -3.71
C ILE A 145 -1.06 -1.35 -2.46
N LEU A 146 -0.44 -0.18 -2.64
CA LEU A 146 -0.04 0.72 -1.58
C LEU A 146 -0.32 2.16 -1.99
N LEU A 147 -0.88 2.95 -1.08
CA LEU A 147 -0.85 4.40 -1.11
C LEU A 147 -0.39 4.94 0.23
N GLU A 148 0.55 5.88 0.22
CA GLU A 148 1.05 6.49 1.45
C GLU A 148 1.48 7.94 1.23
N ASP A 149 1.34 8.77 2.27
CA ASP A 149 1.85 10.13 2.27
C ASP A 149 3.35 10.19 2.55
N GLY A 150 3.93 11.40 2.43
CA GLY A 150 5.35 11.65 2.69
C GLY A 150 5.83 11.14 4.06
N PRO A 151 5.17 11.51 5.17
CA PRO A 151 5.51 11.01 6.49
C PRO A 151 5.45 9.49 6.62
N SER A 152 4.40 8.83 6.10
CA SER A 152 4.28 7.38 6.14
C SER A 152 5.40 6.68 5.38
N LEU A 153 5.71 7.14 4.16
CA LEU A 153 6.85 6.61 3.38
C LEU A 153 8.18 6.80 4.11
N CYS A 154 8.40 7.97 4.70
CA CYS A 154 9.59 8.25 5.50
C CYS A 154 9.72 7.28 6.67
N LEU A 155 8.66 7.13 7.48
CA LEU A 155 8.65 6.22 8.63
C LEU A 155 8.87 4.77 8.21
N ARG A 156 8.18 4.29 7.15
CA ARG A 156 8.35 2.93 6.61
C ARG A 156 9.79 2.64 6.16
N LYS A 157 10.51 3.66 5.66
CA LYS A 157 11.91 3.54 5.24
C LYS A 157 12.92 3.89 6.35
N GLY A 158 12.46 4.19 7.57
CA GLY A 158 13.32 4.61 8.68
C GLY A 158 14.03 5.94 8.40
N LYS A 159 13.33 6.90 7.78
CA LYS A 159 13.86 8.19 7.33
C LYS A 159 13.11 9.36 7.98
N ALA A 160 13.80 10.49 8.04
CA ALA A 160 13.26 11.79 8.40
C ALA A 160 13.97 12.87 7.57
N TRP A 161 13.29 13.99 7.34
CA TRP A 161 13.89 15.15 6.70
C TRP A 161 14.81 15.85 7.68
N LYS A 162 15.95 16.34 7.19
CA LYS A 162 16.90 17.16 7.94
C LYS A 162 16.62 18.63 7.65
N LEU A 163 16.05 19.34 8.62
CA LEU A 163 15.79 20.78 8.54
C LEU A 163 17.12 21.55 8.55
N LYS A 164 17.30 22.43 7.57
CA LYS A 164 18.53 23.21 7.38
C LYS A 164 18.31 24.70 7.60
N GLU A 165 17.23 25.25 7.05
CA GLU A 165 16.96 26.69 7.10
C GLU A 165 15.46 26.95 7.09
N VAL A 166 15.04 27.97 7.82
CA VAL A 166 13.77 28.66 7.62
C VAL A 166 14.07 30.12 7.27
N ASP A 167 13.42 30.64 6.24
CA ASP A 167 13.54 32.01 5.75
C ASP A 167 12.17 32.69 5.78
N ILE A 168 11.99 33.61 6.73
CA ILE A 168 10.72 34.29 6.99
C ILE A 168 10.70 35.63 6.25
N ASN A 169 9.74 35.78 5.33
CA ASN A 169 9.54 36.99 4.54
C ASN A 169 8.06 37.41 4.53
N ASP A 170 7.82 38.70 4.30
CA ASP A 170 6.46 39.29 4.30
C ASP A 170 5.56 38.74 3.17
N SER A 171 6.12 38.24 2.07
CA SER A 171 5.36 37.78 0.90
C SER A 171 5.23 36.26 0.78
N GLU A 172 6.33 35.52 0.94
CA GLU A 172 6.37 34.06 0.81
C GLU A 172 7.55 33.56 1.65
N SER A 173 7.25 32.75 2.68
CA SER A 173 8.26 32.19 3.57
C SER A 173 8.67 30.79 3.10
N HIS A 174 9.90 30.40 3.36
CA HIS A 174 10.46 29.15 2.87
C HIS A 174 11.09 28.31 3.97
N LEU A 175 11.01 26.99 3.78
CA LEU A 175 11.67 25.98 4.59
C LEU A 175 12.58 25.15 3.69
N THR A 176 13.86 25.06 4.02
CA THR A 176 14.83 24.22 3.30
C THR A 176 15.13 22.98 4.13
N ALA A 177 14.90 21.80 3.53
CA ALA A 177 15.20 20.53 4.17
C ALA A 177 15.78 19.52 3.18
N ARG A 178 16.53 18.55 3.70
CA ARG A 178 17.16 17.49 2.92
C ARG A 178 16.66 16.11 3.34
N LEU A 179 16.43 15.23 2.37
CA LEU A 179 16.12 13.84 2.62
C LEU A 179 17.09 12.93 1.87
N ASP A 180 17.86 12.13 2.60
CA ASP A 180 18.80 11.18 1.97
C ASP A 180 18.08 9.86 1.64
N ARG A 181 17.78 9.67 0.36
CA ARG A 181 17.33 8.40 -0.24
C ARG A 181 18.37 7.90 -1.24
N ALA A 182 18.37 6.61 -1.50
CA ALA A 182 19.20 6.05 -2.57
C ALA A 182 18.69 6.56 -3.94
N ASP A 183 19.61 6.81 -4.88
CA ASP A 183 19.28 7.22 -6.24
C ASP A 183 18.27 6.25 -6.87
N GLY A 184 17.18 6.79 -7.42
CA GLY A 184 16.09 5.99 -8.00
C GLY A 184 15.14 5.34 -6.98
N GLY A 185 15.27 5.65 -5.69
CA GLY A 185 14.35 5.22 -4.65
C GLY A 185 12.94 5.81 -4.78
N GLU A 186 11.97 5.21 -4.08
CA GLU A 186 10.61 5.71 -4.00
C GLU A 186 10.61 7.14 -3.40
N GLY A 187 10.13 8.13 -4.16
CA GLY A 187 9.72 9.46 -3.70
C GLY A 187 10.73 10.62 -3.87
N LEU A 188 10.67 11.65 -3.02
CA LEU A 188 11.56 12.83 -3.09
C LEU A 188 12.89 12.57 -2.36
N ASP A 189 13.98 13.07 -2.90
CA ASP A 189 15.35 12.92 -2.38
C ASP A 189 16.16 14.21 -2.55
N GLY A 190 17.23 14.37 -1.77
CA GLY A 190 18.10 15.54 -1.83
C GLY A 190 17.56 16.76 -1.07
N GLU A 191 18.13 17.92 -1.36
CA GLU A 191 17.76 19.20 -0.74
C GLU A 191 16.66 19.88 -1.54
N HIS A 192 15.60 20.30 -0.85
CA HIS A 192 14.45 20.99 -1.43
C HIS A 192 14.11 22.22 -0.60
N GLN A 193 13.63 23.24 -1.31
CA GLN A 193 13.01 24.42 -0.71
C GLN A 193 11.49 24.28 -0.86
N PHE A 194 10.79 24.40 0.25
CA PHE A 194 9.34 24.31 0.36
C PHE A 194 8.77 25.66 0.75
N THR A 195 7.56 25.98 0.30
CA THR A 195 6.85 27.15 0.83
C THR A 195 6.13 26.81 2.13
N ILE A 196 6.10 27.79 3.02
CA ILE A 196 5.33 27.80 4.26
C ILE A 196 4.59 29.13 4.35
N ASP A 197 3.40 29.10 4.94
CA ASP A 197 2.61 30.31 5.17
C ASP A 197 1.75 30.14 6.44
N ALA A 198 0.91 31.13 6.75
CA ALA A 198 0.06 31.11 7.94
C ALA A 198 -0.93 29.92 8.00
N SER A 199 -1.14 29.19 6.90
CA SER A 199 -1.97 27.97 6.87
C SER A 199 -1.20 26.70 7.21
N THR A 200 0.15 26.73 7.17
CA THR A 200 1.00 25.60 7.55
C THR A 200 0.78 25.24 9.02
N ARG A 201 0.35 24.00 9.27
CA ARG A 201 0.15 23.46 10.62
C ARG A 201 1.46 22.98 11.18
N ILE A 202 1.93 23.56 12.27
CA ILE A 202 3.20 23.19 12.89
C ILE A 202 2.96 22.45 14.20
N TRP A 203 3.52 21.26 14.31
CA TRP A 203 3.35 20.39 15.47
C TRP A 203 4.68 20.29 16.23
N ARG A 204 4.64 20.59 17.52
CA ARG A 204 5.78 20.48 18.45
C ARG A 204 5.32 19.82 19.73
N GLY A 205 5.92 18.68 20.10
CA GLY A 205 5.47 17.88 21.22
C GLY A 205 3.99 17.48 21.09
N ARG A 206 3.11 18.12 21.86
CA ARG A 206 1.64 17.90 21.81
C ARG A 206 0.86 19.13 21.35
N GLU A 207 1.56 20.17 20.95
CA GLU A 207 1.01 21.46 20.54
C GLU A 207 0.73 21.47 19.03
N LEU A 208 -0.33 22.18 18.64
CA LEU A 208 -0.56 22.62 17.27
C LEU A 208 -0.39 24.14 17.25
N LEU A 209 0.57 24.61 16.47
CA LEU A 209 1.06 25.98 16.40
C LEU A 209 0.96 26.49 14.96
N GLY A 210 0.92 27.80 14.82
CA GLY A 210 1.17 28.51 13.57
C GLY A 210 2.57 29.13 13.52
N LEU A 211 2.88 29.78 12.40
CA LEU A 211 4.13 30.51 12.22
C LEU A 211 4.28 31.62 13.27
N GLU A 212 3.20 32.38 13.54
CA GLU A 212 3.20 33.49 14.50
C GLU A 212 3.53 33.05 15.93
N ASP A 213 3.09 31.86 16.33
CA ASP A 213 3.39 31.31 17.66
C ASP A 213 4.91 31.09 17.81
N LEU A 214 5.54 30.47 16.80
CA LEU A 214 6.99 30.23 16.79
C LEU A 214 7.79 31.53 16.72
N ILE A 215 7.29 32.56 16.03
CA ILE A 215 7.91 33.89 15.98
C ILE A 215 7.80 34.59 17.32
N THR A 216 6.61 34.57 17.95
CA THR A 216 6.34 35.21 19.24
C THR A 216 7.18 34.60 20.36
N GLU A 217 7.39 33.28 20.33
CA GLU A 217 8.28 32.57 21.26
C GLU A 217 9.78 32.79 20.97
N GLY A 218 10.13 33.44 19.87
CA GLY A 218 11.52 33.61 19.43
C GLY A 218 12.16 32.30 18.94
N PHE A 219 11.36 31.25 18.69
CA PHE A 219 11.86 30.02 18.09
C PHE A 219 12.20 30.24 16.62
N TRP A 220 11.38 30.97 15.86
CA TRP A 220 11.66 31.41 14.49
C TRP A 220 11.85 32.94 14.46
N PRO A 221 12.62 33.49 13.49
CA PRO A 221 12.84 34.92 13.40
C PRO A 221 11.58 35.62 12.87
N ALA A 222 11.34 36.87 13.30
CA ALA A 222 10.26 37.68 12.74
C ALA A 222 10.48 38.04 11.26
N SER A 223 11.75 38.06 10.81
CA SER A 223 12.14 38.23 9.42
C SER A 223 13.55 37.68 9.19
N GLY A 224 13.82 37.16 8.00
CA GLY A 224 15.10 36.63 7.56
C GLY A 224 15.32 35.17 7.94
N LYS A 225 16.59 34.76 7.90
CA LYS A 225 16.99 33.35 7.96
C LYS A 225 17.34 32.90 9.36
N LYS A 226 16.90 31.68 9.70
CA LYS A 226 17.41 30.88 10.81
C LYS A 226 17.94 29.55 10.28
N LEU A 227 19.18 29.24 10.62
CA LEU A 227 19.82 27.97 10.31
C LEU A 227 19.52 26.94 11.40
N PHE A 228 19.43 25.68 10.99
CA PHE A 228 19.23 24.50 11.83
C PHE A 228 20.35 23.50 11.55
N ASP A 229 20.80 22.81 12.59
CA ASP A 229 21.86 21.82 12.51
C ASP A 229 21.31 20.42 12.16
N GLY A 230 20.49 20.34 11.11
CA GLY A 230 19.94 19.07 10.62
C GLY A 230 18.92 18.41 11.55
N GLN A 231 18.06 19.21 12.20
CA GLN A 231 16.97 18.70 13.04
C GLN A 231 16.07 17.75 12.24
N ASP A 232 15.71 16.60 12.83
CA ASP A 232 14.77 15.67 12.22
C ASP A 232 13.35 16.21 12.26
N ILE A 233 12.71 16.26 11.08
CA ILE A 233 11.32 16.69 10.91
C ILE A 233 10.59 15.71 9.97
N GLN A 234 9.25 15.75 10.03
CA GLN A 234 8.40 15.16 9.00
C GLN A 234 7.58 16.25 8.31
N LEU A 235 7.29 16.04 7.02
CA LEU A 235 6.62 17.02 6.16
C LEU A 235 5.45 16.36 5.44
N ALA A 236 4.23 16.90 5.61
CA ALA A 236 3.12 16.61 4.72
C ALA A 236 3.10 17.65 3.59
N LEU A 237 3.33 17.18 2.37
CA LEU A 237 3.49 18.04 1.21
C LEU A 237 2.20 18.11 0.39
N THR A 238 1.91 19.31 -0.11
CA THR A 238 0.97 19.57 -1.20
C THR A 238 1.71 20.26 -2.34
N TRP A 239 1.04 20.44 -3.48
CA TRP A 239 1.61 21.35 -4.47
C TRP A 239 1.59 22.78 -3.97
N HIS A 240 2.50 23.57 -4.53
CA HIS A 240 2.49 25.00 -4.34
C HIS A 240 1.09 25.57 -4.68
N PRO A 241 0.47 26.42 -3.82
CA PRO A 241 -0.88 26.94 -4.03
C PRO A 241 -1.07 27.70 -5.36
N ARG A 242 -0.02 28.38 -5.81
CA ARG A 242 0.05 29.03 -7.14
C ARG A 242 0.22 28.07 -8.33
N TYR A 243 0.21 26.76 -8.07
CA TYR A 243 0.38 25.73 -9.08
C TYR A 243 1.67 25.95 -9.89
N LEU A 244 2.81 25.92 -9.19
CA LEU A 244 4.15 26.12 -9.78
C LEU A 244 4.89 24.81 -9.91
N TYR A 245 5.62 24.65 -11.02
CA TYR A 245 6.22 23.39 -11.41
C TYR A 245 7.27 22.89 -10.42
N GLN A 246 7.06 21.67 -9.90
CA GLN A 246 7.92 21.01 -8.90
C GLN A 246 8.19 21.85 -7.65
N GLN A 247 7.29 22.79 -7.34
CA GLN A 247 7.33 23.52 -6.09
C GLN A 247 6.27 22.95 -5.16
N PHE A 248 6.67 22.70 -3.92
CA PHE A 248 5.84 22.08 -2.92
C PHE A 248 5.58 23.06 -1.79
N HIS A 249 4.43 22.89 -1.16
CA HIS A 249 4.04 23.60 0.03
C HIS A 249 3.92 22.62 1.19
N VAL A 250 4.32 23.07 2.39
CA VAL A 250 4.18 22.28 3.61
C VAL A 250 2.82 22.55 4.22
N SER A 251 1.94 21.55 4.16
CA SER A 251 0.63 21.60 4.84
C SER A 251 0.75 21.29 6.33
N ASP A 252 1.61 20.34 6.70
CA ASP A 252 1.95 20.01 8.08
C ASP A 252 3.45 19.81 8.24
N LEU A 253 3.98 20.34 9.35
CA LEU A 253 5.35 20.21 9.78
C LEU A 253 5.35 19.60 11.18
N TRP A 254 5.94 18.42 11.36
CA TRP A 254 6.22 17.86 12.68
C TRP A 254 7.67 18.10 13.04
N LEU A 255 7.91 18.91 14.07
CA LEU A 255 9.26 19.32 14.50
C LEU A 255 9.98 18.25 15.33
N ASP A 256 9.26 17.25 15.83
CA ASP A 256 9.83 16.21 16.69
C ASP A 256 9.02 14.91 16.63
N GLU A 257 9.62 13.84 17.18
CA GLU A 257 9.02 12.51 17.22
C GLU A 257 7.72 12.48 18.04
N THR A 258 7.63 13.26 19.12
CA THR A 258 6.42 13.28 19.96
C THR A 258 5.24 13.85 19.16
N ALA A 259 5.48 14.91 18.37
CA ALA A 259 4.51 15.48 17.48
C ALA A 259 4.02 14.46 16.44
N MET A 260 4.94 13.72 15.82
CA MET A 260 4.60 12.68 14.85
C MET A 260 3.79 11.54 15.50
N ASN A 261 4.16 11.10 16.70
CA ASN A 261 3.44 10.07 17.46
C ASN A 261 2.00 10.48 17.79
N VAL A 262 1.76 11.77 18.08
CA VAL A 262 0.40 12.30 18.29
C VAL A 262 -0.45 12.20 17.01
N ALA A 263 0.11 12.56 15.85
CA ALA A 263 -0.59 12.46 14.58
C ALA A 263 -0.88 11.00 14.19
N MET A 264 0.12 10.13 14.35
CA MET A 264 0.03 8.69 14.10
C MET A 264 -1.06 8.04 14.96
N GLU A 265 -1.08 8.28 16.28
CA GLU A 265 -2.09 7.70 17.16
C GLU A 265 -3.51 8.19 16.82
N ARG A 266 -3.68 9.46 16.44
CA ARG A 266 -4.99 9.99 16.02
C ARG A 266 -5.48 9.30 14.75
N GLN A 267 -4.62 9.09 13.75
CA GLN A 267 -4.99 8.42 12.52
C GLN A 267 -5.25 6.93 12.77
N ARG A 268 -4.40 6.27 13.55
CA ARG A 268 -4.57 4.89 14.00
C ARG A 268 -5.95 4.65 14.66
N GLN A 269 -6.35 5.49 15.61
CA GLN A 269 -7.66 5.37 16.28
C GLN A 269 -8.84 5.59 15.32
N ARG A 270 -8.70 6.49 14.33
CA ARG A 270 -9.72 6.66 13.28
C ARG A 270 -9.90 5.39 12.47
N HIS A 271 -8.80 4.77 12.05
CA HIS A 271 -8.84 3.55 11.25
C HIS A 271 -9.34 2.33 12.06
N ILE A 272 -8.93 2.17 13.32
CA ILE A 272 -9.48 1.14 14.23
C ILE A 272 -11.01 1.22 14.29
N ARG A 273 -11.54 2.43 14.51
CA ARG A 273 -12.99 2.65 14.50
C ARG A 273 -13.62 2.33 13.14
N HIS A 274 -12.96 2.67 12.05
CA HIS A 274 -13.43 2.33 10.70
C HIS A 274 -13.57 0.81 10.54
N ILE A 275 -12.53 0.05 10.87
CA ILE A 275 -12.54 -1.41 10.75
C ILE A 275 -13.53 -2.07 11.70
N HIS A 276 -13.66 -1.62 12.96
CA HIS A 276 -14.69 -2.13 13.87
C HIS A 276 -16.12 -2.00 13.30
N THR A 277 -16.38 -0.94 12.53
CA THR A 277 -17.73 -0.65 12.02
C THR A 277 -17.97 -1.20 10.60
N ARG A 278 -16.93 -1.56 9.84
CA ARG A 278 -17.03 -2.17 8.49
C ARG A 278 -16.59 -3.63 8.46
N TRP A 279 -16.07 -4.12 9.58
CA TRP A 279 -15.51 -5.44 9.84
C TRP A 279 -14.20 -5.72 9.09
N MET A 280 -13.45 -6.73 9.54
CA MET A 280 -12.14 -7.07 8.99
C MET A 280 -12.32 -7.63 7.58
N PRO A 281 -11.63 -7.11 6.55
CA PRO A 281 -11.67 -7.69 5.23
C PRO A 281 -10.76 -8.92 5.15
N ALA A 282 -11.20 -9.91 4.37
CA ALA A 282 -10.50 -11.15 4.16
C ALA A 282 -10.84 -11.74 2.78
N ARG A 283 -10.01 -12.67 2.32
CA ARG A 283 -10.29 -13.51 1.16
C ARG A 283 -10.57 -14.93 1.62
N VAL A 284 -11.58 -15.57 1.03
CA VAL A 284 -11.80 -17.00 1.22
C VAL A 284 -10.76 -17.78 0.42
N ASP A 285 -10.00 -18.65 1.08
CA ASP A 285 -9.00 -19.49 0.44
C ASP A 285 -9.61 -20.84 0.04
N THR A 286 -10.28 -21.52 0.97
CA THR A 286 -10.89 -22.85 0.75
C THR A 286 -12.16 -23.05 1.56
N ILE A 287 -12.96 -24.05 1.17
CA ILE A 287 -14.17 -24.46 1.89
C ILE A 287 -14.15 -25.97 2.08
N GLN A 288 -14.48 -26.41 3.28
CA GLN A 288 -14.80 -27.80 3.58
C GLN A 288 -16.30 -27.91 3.85
N TYR A 289 -17.02 -28.58 2.98
CA TYR A 289 -18.47 -28.76 3.11
C TYR A 289 -18.80 -29.90 4.08
N GLY A 290 -19.72 -29.64 4.98
CA GLY A 290 -20.38 -30.62 5.84
C GLY A 290 -21.73 -31.05 5.27
N GLU A 291 -22.60 -31.56 6.15
CA GLU A 291 -23.96 -31.96 5.77
C GLU A 291 -24.92 -30.77 5.82
N PHE A 292 -25.98 -30.82 5.00
CA PHE A 292 -27.11 -29.87 5.03
C PHE A 292 -26.72 -28.38 4.94
N GLY A 293 -25.61 -28.07 4.25
CA GLY A 293 -25.16 -26.69 4.01
C GLY A 293 -24.19 -26.15 5.05
N GLN A 294 -23.89 -26.91 6.11
CA GLN A 294 -22.81 -26.58 7.03
C GLN A 294 -21.48 -26.54 6.28
N ALA A 295 -20.60 -25.61 6.64
CA ALA A 295 -19.27 -25.53 6.05
C ALA A 295 -18.26 -24.90 7.00
N THR A 296 -17.00 -25.31 6.86
CA THR A 296 -15.85 -24.63 7.45
C THR A 296 -15.12 -23.87 6.35
N ILE A 297 -15.01 -22.57 6.52
CA ILE A 297 -14.38 -21.64 5.58
C ILE A 297 -12.99 -21.31 6.11
N THR A 298 -11.96 -21.51 5.28
CA THR A 298 -10.62 -20.98 5.56
C THR A 298 -10.49 -19.64 4.86
N ALA A 299 -10.14 -18.59 5.60
CA ALA A 299 -9.99 -17.24 5.05
C ALA A 299 -8.72 -16.55 5.56
N SER A 300 -8.00 -15.88 4.65
CA SER A 300 -6.84 -15.04 4.96
C SER A 300 -7.30 -13.61 5.21
N LEU A 301 -6.96 -13.06 6.38
CA LEU A 301 -7.21 -11.66 6.72
C LEU A 301 -6.27 -10.75 5.91
N PHE A 302 -6.77 -9.60 5.45
CA PHE A 302 -5.94 -8.65 4.70
C PHE A 302 -5.02 -7.85 5.62
N GLY A 303 -3.87 -7.48 5.06
CA GLY A 303 -2.81 -6.69 5.70
C GLY A 303 -3.17 -5.22 5.90
N GLY A 304 -2.21 -4.47 6.45
CA GLY A 304 -2.34 -3.02 6.65
C GLY A 304 -3.30 -2.59 7.77
N MET A 305 -3.71 -3.49 8.67
CA MET A 305 -4.56 -3.17 9.83
C MET A 305 -3.72 -3.08 11.12
N ASP A 306 -4.30 -2.45 12.14
CA ASP A 306 -3.70 -2.41 13.48
C ASP A 306 -3.65 -3.78 14.15
N ASP A 307 -2.56 -4.10 14.84
CA ASP A 307 -2.36 -5.40 15.49
C ASP A 307 -3.46 -5.77 16.49
N ASN A 308 -4.03 -4.77 17.19
CA ASN A 308 -5.10 -5.04 18.15
C ASN A 308 -6.37 -5.54 17.46
N LEU A 309 -6.61 -5.16 16.20
CA LEU A 309 -7.76 -5.66 15.44
C LEU A 309 -7.59 -7.15 15.13
N TYR A 310 -6.39 -7.60 14.79
CA TYR A 310 -6.13 -9.03 14.58
C TYR A 310 -6.19 -9.81 15.90
N ALA A 311 -5.69 -9.23 16.99
CA ALA A 311 -5.68 -9.86 18.31
C ALA A 311 -7.08 -10.19 18.86
N ASP A 312 -8.13 -9.55 18.33
CA ASP A 312 -9.53 -9.82 18.69
C ASP A 312 -10.08 -11.12 18.06
N PHE A 313 -9.42 -11.66 17.03
CA PHE A 313 -9.77 -12.96 16.44
C PHE A 313 -9.20 -14.07 17.31
N LYS A 314 -10.07 -14.80 18.01
CA LYS A 314 -9.67 -15.89 18.92
C LYS A 314 -10.47 -17.17 18.64
N PRO A 315 -9.85 -18.35 18.75
CA PRO A 315 -10.57 -19.61 18.69
C PRO A 315 -11.70 -19.71 19.72
N GLY A 316 -12.80 -20.35 19.36
CA GLY A 316 -13.91 -20.64 20.25
C GLY A 316 -14.97 -19.55 20.37
N ILE A 317 -14.71 -18.34 19.88
CA ILE A 317 -15.68 -17.24 19.94
C ILE A 317 -16.61 -17.24 18.72
N GLY A 318 -17.82 -16.73 18.90
CA GLY A 318 -18.75 -16.49 17.81
C GLY A 318 -18.30 -15.32 16.92
N GLY A 319 -18.89 -15.22 15.75
CA GLY A 319 -18.69 -14.10 14.85
C GLY A 319 -19.75 -14.07 13.76
N LYS A 320 -19.59 -13.13 12.83
CA LYS A 320 -20.42 -13.05 11.62
C LYS A 320 -19.54 -12.73 10.42
N MET A 321 -19.80 -13.40 9.31
CA MET A 321 -19.14 -13.20 8.03
C MET A 321 -20.16 -12.70 7.01
N ALA A 322 -19.82 -11.69 6.21
CA ALA A 322 -20.65 -11.16 5.14
C ALA A 322 -19.87 -11.12 3.83
N ALA A 323 -20.56 -11.34 2.71
CA ALA A 323 -19.96 -11.23 1.39
C ALA A 323 -19.63 -9.76 1.07
N ALA A 324 -18.46 -9.53 0.48
CA ALA A 324 -18.02 -8.21 0.06
C ALA A 324 -17.58 -8.22 -1.41
N GLU A 325 -17.63 -7.04 -2.02
CA GLU A 325 -17.10 -6.82 -3.36
C GLU A 325 -15.65 -6.32 -3.33
N ASN A 326 -15.02 -6.16 -4.50
CA ASN A 326 -13.62 -5.71 -4.59
C ASN A 326 -13.40 -4.31 -3.99
N THR A 327 -14.45 -3.50 -3.91
CA THR A 327 -14.46 -2.19 -3.21
C THR A 327 -14.56 -2.33 -1.69
N LEU A 328 -14.60 -3.55 -1.17
CA LEU A 328 -14.81 -3.94 0.22
C LEU A 328 -16.17 -3.55 0.81
N ARG A 329 -17.10 -3.11 -0.04
CA ARG A 329 -18.48 -2.82 0.32
C ARG A 329 -19.28 -4.10 0.48
N THR A 330 -20.23 -4.05 1.41
CA THR A 330 -21.19 -5.12 1.70
C THR A 330 -22.60 -4.61 1.39
N TRP A 331 -23.57 -5.51 1.26
CA TRP A 331 -24.96 -5.11 0.99
C TRP A 331 -25.69 -4.70 2.28
N TRP A 332 -25.87 -5.64 3.20
CA TRP A 332 -26.41 -5.38 4.53
C TRP A 332 -25.90 -6.42 5.55
N PRO A 333 -24.64 -6.26 6.02
CA PRO A 333 -23.88 -7.32 6.66
C PRO A 333 -24.51 -7.88 7.94
N ASP A 334 -25.23 -7.07 8.73
CA ASP A 334 -25.96 -7.55 9.92
C ASP A 334 -27.15 -8.47 9.58
N HIS A 335 -27.75 -8.31 8.40
CA HIS A 335 -28.93 -9.07 7.94
C HIS A 335 -28.57 -10.18 6.96
N ASP A 336 -27.65 -9.96 6.01
CA ASP A 336 -27.26 -10.94 4.99
C ASP A 336 -25.98 -11.71 5.33
N GLY A 337 -25.27 -11.31 6.39
CA GLY A 337 -24.15 -12.04 6.92
C GLY A 337 -24.58 -13.29 7.70
N MET A 338 -23.75 -14.31 7.63
CA MET A 338 -23.95 -15.58 8.31
C MET A 338 -23.24 -15.59 9.66
N ASP A 339 -24.00 -15.87 10.72
CA ASP A 339 -23.45 -16.12 12.04
C ASP A 339 -22.69 -17.45 12.06
N GLY A 340 -21.61 -17.49 12.82
CA GLY A 340 -20.71 -18.65 12.84
C GLY A 340 -19.75 -18.62 14.02
N LYS A 341 -18.76 -19.51 13.97
CA LYS A 341 -17.78 -19.69 15.04
C LYS A 341 -16.36 -19.71 14.47
N ILE A 342 -15.45 -18.99 15.11
CA ILE A 342 -14.02 -19.08 14.81
C ILE A 342 -13.49 -20.36 15.45
N LEU A 343 -13.06 -21.32 14.64
CA LEU A 343 -12.52 -22.60 15.09
C LEU A 343 -11.03 -22.50 15.40
N SER A 344 -10.25 -21.86 14.52
CA SER A 344 -8.83 -21.63 14.70
C SER A 344 -8.41 -20.27 14.11
N VAL A 345 -7.29 -19.77 14.61
CA VAL A 345 -6.60 -18.57 14.11
C VAL A 345 -5.12 -18.93 14.07
N GLU A 346 -4.52 -18.87 12.89
CA GLU A 346 -3.15 -19.33 12.64
C GLU A 346 -2.37 -18.24 11.93
N THR A 347 -1.15 -17.97 12.40
CA THR A 347 -0.18 -17.18 11.64
C THR A 347 0.47 -18.12 10.63
N ALA A 348 -0.08 -18.15 9.41
CA ALA A 348 0.38 -19.00 8.32
C ALA A 348 1.75 -18.55 7.77
N GLU A 349 2.03 -17.25 7.83
CA GLU A 349 3.26 -16.67 7.30
C GLU A 349 3.77 -15.55 8.22
N LYS A 350 5.06 -15.58 8.56
CA LYS A 350 5.67 -14.62 9.49
C LYS A 350 6.03 -13.30 8.81
N ASP A 351 6.36 -13.35 7.53
CA ASP A 351 6.70 -12.19 6.69
C ASP A 351 5.80 -12.22 5.45
N PRO A 352 4.50 -11.95 5.63
CA PRO A 352 3.53 -12.09 4.56
C PRO A 352 3.77 -11.07 3.44
N PRO A 353 3.42 -11.38 2.19
CA PRO A 353 3.45 -10.41 1.11
C PRO A 353 2.51 -9.23 1.39
N LEU A 354 2.81 -8.08 0.81
CA LEU A 354 2.01 -6.86 0.94
C LEU A 354 0.53 -7.12 0.62
N GLY A 355 -0.36 -6.64 1.48
CA GLY A 355 -1.81 -6.89 1.40
C GLY A 355 -2.29 -8.14 2.14
N SER A 356 -1.41 -9.03 2.58
CA SER A 356 -1.73 -10.14 3.47
C SER A 356 -1.32 -9.83 4.90
N SER A 357 -2.14 -10.21 5.89
CA SER A 357 -1.72 -10.11 7.29
C SER A 357 -0.91 -11.33 7.76
N GLY A 358 -0.79 -12.36 6.91
CA GLY A 358 -0.23 -13.66 7.30
C GLY A 358 -1.10 -14.46 8.27
N ILE A 359 -2.32 -13.99 8.57
CA ILE A 359 -3.24 -14.63 9.51
C ILE A 359 -4.37 -15.28 8.73
N GLN A 360 -4.57 -16.57 8.98
CA GLN A 360 -5.70 -17.34 8.49
C GLN A 360 -6.63 -17.70 9.64
N ILE A 361 -7.93 -17.69 9.36
CA ILE A 361 -8.95 -18.18 10.27
C ILE A 361 -9.70 -19.35 9.65
N GLN A 362 -10.15 -20.27 10.50
CA GLN A 362 -11.20 -21.22 10.15
C GLN A 362 -12.51 -20.76 10.77
N PHE A 363 -13.52 -20.53 9.95
CA PHE A 363 -14.82 -20.03 10.35
C PHE A 363 -15.93 -21.01 9.96
N GLU A 364 -16.57 -21.61 10.95
CA GLU A 364 -17.68 -22.53 10.75
C GLU A 364 -18.99 -21.77 10.62
N VAL A 365 -19.78 -22.13 9.60
CA VAL A 365 -21.14 -21.63 9.39
C VAL A 365 -22.14 -22.78 9.32
N PRO A 366 -23.37 -22.60 9.84
CA PRO A 366 -24.43 -23.59 9.74
C PRO A 366 -25.02 -23.68 8.32
N LEU A 367 -24.90 -22.61 7.54
CA LEU A 367 -25.36 -22.54 6.16
C LEU A 367 -24.39 -21.69 5.33
N ILE A 368 -23.77 -22.30 4.33
CA ILE A 368 -22.87 -21.61 3.41
C ILE A 368 -23.65 -20.66 2.48
N LEU A 369 -23.08 -19.47 2.25
CA LEU A 369 -23.60 -18.50 1.30
C LEU A 369 -22.80 -18.52 0.00
N GLU A 370 -23.47 -18.23 -1.12
CA GLU A 370 -22.86 -18.13 -2.44
C GLU A 370 -21.68 -17.15 -2.50
N GLY A 371 -21.74 -16.07 -1.70
CA GLY A 371 -20.69 -15.07 -1.61
C GLY A 371 -19.41 -15.52 -0.90
N PHE A 372 -19.38 -16.72 -0.32
CA PHE A 372 -18.23 -17.26 0.41
C PHE A 372 -17.38 -18.22 -0.41
N ARG A 373 -17.54 -18.28 -1.74
CA ARG A 373 -16.73 -19.14 -2.62
C ARG A 373 -15.23 -18.82 -2.54
N PRO A 374 -14.32 -19.80 -2.77
CA PRO A 374 -12.89 -19.54 -2.87
C PRO A 374 -12.57 -18.39 -3.83
N GLY A 375 -11.62 -17.54 -3.42
CA GLY A 375 -11.23 -16.32 -4.13
C GLY A 375 -12.14 -15.11 -3.86
N ARG A 376 -13.35 -15.29 -3.29
CA ARG A 376 -14.24 -14.17 -2.96
C ARG A 376 -13.76 -13.40 -1.74
N ILE A 377 -14.13 -12.13 -1.70
CA ILE A 377 -13.84 -11.21 -0.61
C ILE A 377 -15.00 -11.26 0.40
N VAL A 378 -14.66 -11.24 1.68
CA VAL A 378 -15.61 -11.21 2.78
C VAL A 378 -15.22 -10.17 3.81
N ARG A 379 -16.18 -9.81 4.65
CA ARG A 379 -16.00 -8.96 5.83
C ARG A 379 -16.39 -9.79 7.06
N ILE A 380 -15.53 -9.86 8.07
CA ILE A 380 -15.70 -10.74 9.23
C ILE A 380 -15.57 -9.94 10.53
N ARG A 381 -16.50 -10.15 11.46
CA ARG A 381 -16.45 -9.63 12.82
C ARG A 381 -16.36 -10.76 13.85
N PRO A 382 -15.48 -10.68 14.85
CA PRO A 382 -15.65 -11.43 16.09
C PRO A 382 -16.84 -10.86 16.88
N GLN A 383 -17.45 -11.67 17.75
CA GLN A 383 -18.67 -11.31 18.49
C GLN A 383 -18.56 -10.02 19.31
N GLY A 384 -17.36 -9.67 19.79
CA GLY A 384 -17.10 -8.48 20.60
C GLY A 384 -17.13 -7.14 19.84
N TRP A 385 -17.10 -7.17 18.50
CA TRP A 385 -17.14 -5.92 17.72
C TRP A 385 -18.56 -5.33 17.65
N PRO A 386 -18.74 -4.13 17.11
CA PRO A 386 -20.06 -3.59 16.76
C PRO A 386 -20.73 -4.34 15.60
N ASN A 387 -22.00 -4.69 15.74
CA ASN A 387 -22.83 -5.23 14.66
C ASN A 387 -23.70 -4.09 14.12
N VAL A 388 -23.13 -3.27 13.25
CA VAL A 388 -23.76 -2.04 12.76
C VAL A 388 -23.94 -2.08 11.24
N LYS A 389 -25.07 -1.56 10.79
CA LYS A 389 -25.32 -1.33 9.37
C LYS A 389 -24.44 -0.18 8.87
N PRO A 390 -23.64 -0.35 7.80
CA PRO A 390 -22.90 0.76 7.20
C PRO A 390 -23.85 1.86 6.67
N PRO A 391 -23.37 3.11 6.52
CA PRO A 391 -24.11 4.18 5.85
C PRO A 391 -24.64 3.74 4.50
N VAL A 392 -25.79 4.28 4.08
CA VAL A 392 -26.47 3.81 2.86
C VAL A 392 -25.62 4.00 1.60
N GLU A 393 -24.80 5.03 1.55
CA GLU A 393 -23.88 5.36 0.47
C GLU A 393 -22.72 4.35 0.36
N GLU A 394 -22.35 3.70 1.47
CA GLU A 394 -21.23 2.73 1.53
C GLU A 394 -21.69 1.30 1.27
N ARG A 395 -22.99 1.08 1.06
CA ARG A 395 -23.55 -0.25 0.79
C ARG A 395 -23.62 -0.50 -0.71
N VAL A 396 -23.53 -1.77 -1.08
CA VAL A 396 -24.01 -2.23 -2.38
C VAL A 396 -25.54 -2.25 -2.34
N ARG A 397 -26.20 -1.67 -3.34
CA ARG A 397 -27.67 -1.53 -3.41
C ARG A 397 -28.28 -1.97 -4.74
N SER A 398 -27.46 -2.29 -5.73
CA SER A 398 -27.90 -2.93 -6.97
C SER A 398 -26.82 -3.89 -7.49
N PHE A 399 -27.15 -4.65 -8.53
CA PHE A 399 -26.20 -5.54 -9.18
C PHE A 399 -25.06 -4.74 -9.84
N GLU A 400 -25.38 -3.60 -10.45
CA GLU A 400 -24.43 -2.71 -11.13
C GLU A 400 -23.46 -2.06 -10.15
N GLU A 401 -23.91 -1.73 -8.92
CA GLU A 401 -23.03 -1.18 -7.89
C GLU A 401 -21.91 -2.16 -7.47
N ARG A 402 -22.00 -3.45 -7.79
CA ARG A 402 -20.91 -4.42 -7.55
C ARG A 402 -19.67 -4.13 -8.41
N TRP A 403 -19.87 -3.53 -9.59
CA TRP A 403 -18.83 -3.16 -10.54
C TRP A 403 -18.96 -1.67 -10.89
N PRO A 404 -18.42 -0.76 -10.06
CA PRO A 404 -18.60 0.67 -10.27
C PRO A 404 -18.03 1.10 -11.62
N SER A 405 -18.87 1.68 -12.48
CA SER A 405 -18.48 2.10 -13.83
C SER A 405 -17.36 3.15 -13.79
N PRO A 406 -16.39 3.09 -14.73
CA PRO A 406 -15.37 4.13 -14.90
C PRO A 406 -15.91 5.44 -15.50
N ASP A 407 -17.19 5.53 -15.88
CA ASP A 407 -17.76 6.71 -16.58
C ASP A 407 -17.70 8.02 -15.77
N LEU A 408 -17.51 7.93 -14.45
CA LEU A 408 -17.30 9.11 -13.60
C LEU A 408 -16.01 9.87 -13.95
N PHE A 409 -15.00 9.15 -14.47
CA PHE A 409 -13.75 9.74 -14.90
C PHE A 409 -13.93 10.28 -16.32
N LEU A 410 -13.79 11.59 -16.47
CA LEU A 410 -13.80 12.24 -17.78
C LEU A 410 -12.72 11.59 -18.66
N LYS A 411 -13.08 11.21 -19.89
CA LYS A 411 -12.17 10.55 -20.83
C LYS A 411 -11.04 11.46 -21.30
#